data_AF-A0A1S1QRP0-F1
#
_entry.id   AF-A0A1S1QRP0-F1
#
_cell.length_a   1.000
_cell.length_b   1.000
_cell.length_c   1.000
_cell.angle_alpha   90.00
_cell.angle_beta   90.00
_cell.angle_gamma   90.00
#
_symmetry.space_group_name_H-M   'P 1'
#
loop_
_entity.id
_entity.type
_entity.pdbx_description
1 polymer ?
#
loop_
_entity_poly.entity_id
_entity_poly.type
_entity_poly.pdbx_seq_one_letter_code
_entity_poly.pdbx_strand_id
1 'polypeptide(L)'
;MEKARGLIAEPAGLVTFADPDVLDQAGAGLRPWLADLAAAALTGGREADVVGGLARWHTLADETERVAKTVARTNAMPLDQRRELRGRLEAAHAKAVRLGLAEDEELSALHARAFGTLYRAPSDLVVAERLTMAYLHALTDHEDEDAAGRTHGELP
;
A
#
# COMPACT_ATOMS: atom_id res chain seq x y z
N MET A 1 8.93 3.41 -6.32
CA MET A 1 9.75 2.32 -5.74
C MET A 1 10.54 2.79 -4.51
N GLU A 2 11.29 3.89 -4.61
CA GLU A 2 12.12 4.47 -3.51
C GLU A 2 11.38 4.64 -2.17
N LYS A 3 10.15 5.21 -2.20
CA LYS A 3 9.42 5.58 -0.98
C LYS A 3 9.01 4.38 -0.11
N ALA A 4 8.62 3.25 -0.70
CA ALA A 4 8.22 2.07 0.07
C ALA A 4 9.42 1.41 0.77
N ARG A 5 10.56 1.33 0.09
CA ARG A 5 11.80 0.75 0.63
C ARG A 5 12.38 1.54 1.82
N GLY A 6 12.19 2.86 1.84
CA GLY A 6 12.61 3.71 2.97
C GLY A 6 11.64 3.73 4.15
N LEU A 7 10.37 3.34 3.95
CA LEU A 7 9.32 3.46 4.96
C LEU A 7 8.91 2.14 5.61
N ILE A 8 9.16 1.00 4.96
CA ILE A 8 8.76 -0.33 5.41
C ILE A 8 10.00 -1.21 5.50
N ALA A 9 10.15 -1.92 6.61
CA ALA A 9 11.20 -2.90 6.79
C ALA A 9 10.83 -4.15 5.98
N GLU A 10 11.77 -4.62 5.14
CA GLU A 10 11.61 -5.82 4.31
C GLU A 10 10.23 -5.93 3.62
N PRO A 11 9.87 -4.96 2.75
CA PRO A 11 8.56 -4.97 2.11
C PRO A 11 8.40 -6.23 1.25
N ALA A 12 7.61 -7.18 1.75
CA ALA A 12 7.32 -8.43 1.05
C ALA A 12 6.49 -8.19 -0.22
N GLY A 13 6.73 -9.01 -1.24
CA GLY A 13 5.90 -9.00 -2.46
C GLY A 13 6.13 -7.82 -3.41
N LEU A 14 7.16 -6.99 -3.19
CA LEU A 14 7.52 -5.97 -4.18
C LEU A 14 7.96 -6.62 -5.49
N VAL A 15 7.45 -6.10 -6.60
CA VAL A 15 7.78 -6.54 -7.95
C VAL A 15 8.47 -5.42 -8.73
N THR A 16 9.44 -5.80 -9.55
CA THR A 16 10.12 -4.88 -10.46
C THR A 16 9.40 -4.84 -11.80
N PHE A 17 9.31 -3.66 -12.40
CA PHE A 17 8.87 -3.54 -13.78
C PHE A 17 9.98 -4.04 -14.70
N ALA A 18 9.70 -5.11 -15.46
CA ALA A 18 10.73 -5.92 -16.11
C ALA A 18 11.56 -5.16 -17.16
N ASP A 19 10.93 -4.23 -17.88
CA ASP A 19 11.59 -3.40 -18.89
C ASP A 19 11.44 -1.91 -18.56
N PRO A 20 12.37 -1.31 -17.81
CA PRO A 20 12.29 0.11 -17.46
C PRO A 20 12.45 1.04 -18.67
N ASP A 21 13.01 0.56 -19.78
CA ASP A 21 13.37 1.36 -20.95
C ASP A 21 12.34 1.24 -22.09
N VAL A 22 11.27 0.46 -21.91
CA VAL A 22 10.19 0.19 -22.89
C VAL A 22 9.62 1.45 -23.56
N LEU A 23 9.68 2.62 -22.90
CA LEU A 23 9.22 3.89 -23.46
C LEU A 23 10.26 4.55 -24.36
N ASP A 24 11.53 4.51 -23.97
CA ASP A 24 12.56 5.44 -24.43
C ASP A 24 13.77 4.74 -25.09
N GLN A 25 13.82 3.42 -25.11
CA GLN A 25 14.89 2.66 -25.74
C GLN A 25 15.09 3.12 -27.19
N ALA A 26 16.30 3.56 -27.52
CA ALA A 26 16.60 4.08 -28.85
C ALA A 26 16.29 3.04 -29.95
N GLY A 27 15.49 3.44 -30.94
CA GLY A 27 15.10 2.61 -32.09
C GLY A 27 14.14 1.46 -31.80
N ALA A 28 13.68 1.27 -30.56
CA ALA A 28 12.81 0.15 -30.19
C ALA A 28 11.73 0.49 -29.15
N GLY A 29 11.89 1.59 -28.41
CA GLY A 29 10.92 2.04 -27.42
C GLY A 29 9.63 2.57 -28.06
N LEU A 30 8.56 2.57 -27.28
CA LEU A 30 7.25 3.03 -27.74
C LEU A 30 7.28 4.48 -28.27
N ARG A 31 8.05 5.39 -27.65
CA ARG A 31 8.14 6.79 -28.12
C ARG A 31 8.85 6.93 -29.47
N PRO A 32 10.11 6.47 -29.65
CA PRO A 32 10.78 6.57 -30.94
C PRO A 32 10.03 5.80 -32.03
N TRP A 33 9.46 4.64 -31.72
CA TRP A 33 8.68 3.88 -32.70
C TRP A 33 7.43 4.65 -33.18
N LEU A 34 6.68 5.29 -32.27
CA LEU A 34 5.53 6.12 -32.67
C LEU A 34 5.98 7.32 -33.53
N ALA A 35 7.11 7.93 -33.20
CA ALA A 35 7.68 9.03 -33.99
C ALA A 35 8.06 8.56 -35.40
N ASP A 36 8.65 7.37 -35.54
CA ASP A 36 9.00 6.79 -36.84
C ASP A 36 7.75 6.49 -37.69
N LEU A 37 6.68 5.96 -37.08
CA LEU A 37 5.40 5.73 -37.75
C LEU A 37 4.76 7.05 -38.21
N ALA A 38 4.80 8.08 -37.36
CA ALA A 38 4.31 9.42 -37.70
C ALA A 38 5.11 10.05 -38.84
N ALA A 39 6.43 9.93 -38.81
CA ALA A 39 7.30 10.39 -39.89
C ALA A 39 7.01 9.66 -41.20
N ALA A 40 6.89 8.33 -41.17
CA ALA A 40 6.56 7.53 -42.34
C ALA A 40 5.21 7.93 -42.95
N ALA A 41 4.20 8.24 -42.14
CA ALA A 41 2.90 8.72 -42.61
C ALA A 41 3.02 10.05 -43.37
N LEU A 42 3.89 10.96 -42.92
CA LEU A 42 4.09 12.28 -43.53
C LEU A 42 4.96 12.24 -44.79
N THR A 43 5.91 11.31 -44.89
CA THR A 43 6.86 11.22 -46.01
C THR A 43 6.41 10.27 -47.12
N GLY A 44 5.14 9.82 -47.11
CA GLY A 44 4.58 8.96 -48.17
C GLY A 44 4.90 7.47 -48.01
N GLY A 45 5.12 6.99 -46.79
CA GLY A 45 5.20 5.56 -46.48
C GLY A 45 3.92 4.83 -46.87
N ARG A 46 4.01 3.52 -47.12
CA ARG A 46 2.82 2.73 -47.51
C ARG A 46 1.81 2.72 -46.37
N GLU A 47 0.58 3.14 -46.67
CA GLU A 47 -0.51 3.23 -45.70
C GLU A 47 -0.73 1.94 -44.92
N ALA A 48 -0.73 0.79 -45.60
CA ALA A 48 -0.89 -0.52 -44.96
C ALA A 48 0.21 -0.82 -43.91
N ASP A 49 1.44 -0.38 -44.15
CA ASP A 49 2.55 -0.58 -43.22
C ASP A 49 2.42 0.33 -41.99
N VAL A 50 2.00 1.59 -42.19
CA VAL A 50 1.77 2.56 -41.12
C VAL A 50 0.61 2.11 -40.23
N VAL A 51 -0.53 1.72 -40.82
CA VAL A 51 -1.71 1.24 -40.09
C VAL A 51 -1.38 -0.04 -39.31
N GLY A 52 -0.72 -1.01 -39.95
CA GLY A 52 -0.30 -2.24 -39.29
C GLY A 52 0.71 -1.99 -38.17
N GLY A 53 1.63 -1.04 -38.36
CA GLY A 53 2.58 -0.60 -37.36
C GLY A 53 1.90 0.04 -36.15
N LEU A 54 0.96 0.95 -36.38
CA LEU A 54 0.19 1.62 -35.33
C LEU A 54 -0.66 0.64 -34.51
N ALA A 55 -1.27 -0.36 -35.17
CA ALA A 55 -2.01 -1.41 -34.47
C ALA A 55 -1.11 -2.21 -33.52
N ARG A 56 0.07 -2.63 -33.98
CA ARG A 56 1.05 -3.34 -33.12
C ARG A 56 1.57 -2.45 -32.00
N TRP A 57 1.82 -1.18 -32.29
CA TRP A 57 2.24 -0.19 -31.31
C TRP A 57 1.20 -0.06 -30.20
N HIS A 58 -0.08 0.06 -30.57
CA HIS A 58 -1.18 0.17 -29.62
C HIS A 58 -1.29 -1.09 -28.75
N THR A 59 -1.18 -2.28 -29.33
CA THR A 59 -1.19 -3.53 -28.57
C THR A 59 -0.07 -3.56 -27.53
N LEU A 60 1.16 -3.24 -27.93
CA LEU A 60 2.30 -3.22 -27.00
C LEU A 60 2.15 -2.14 -25.92
N ALA A 61 1.66 -0.96 -26.28
CA ALA A 61 1.41 0.13 -25.34
C ALA A 61 0.37 -0.27 -24.28
N ASP A 62 -0.73 -0.90 -24.70
CA ASP A 62 -1.76 -1.41 -23.78
C ASP A 62 -1.23 -2.49 -22.84
N GLU A 63 -0.46 -3.44 -23.36
CA GLU A 63 0.17 -4.49 -22.55
C GLU A 63 1.13 -3.89 -21.52
N THR A 64 1.97 -2.96 -21.96
CA THR A 64 2.91 -2.22 -21.12
C THR A 64 2.17 -1.48 -20.00
N GLU A 65 1.07 -0.79 -20.32
CA GLU A 65 0.25 -0.07 -19.35
C GLU A 65 -0.38 -1.03 -18.32
N ARG A 66 -0.93 -2.18 -18.76
CA ARG A 66 -1.52 -3.19 -17.86
C ARG A 66 -0.49 -3.75 -16.88
N VAL A 67 0.72 -4.05 -17.35
CA VAL A 67 1.82 -4.52 -16.51
C VAL A 67 2.23 -3.42 -15.53
N ALA A 68 2.42 -2.19 -16.00
CA ALA A 68 2.82 -1.06 -15.15
C ALA A 68 1.79 -0.77 -14.05
N LYS A 69 0.50 -0.78 -14.38
CA LYS A 69 -0.61 -0.65 -13.40
C LYS A 69 -0.59 -1.78 -12.36
N THR A 70 -0.30 -3.00 -12.79
CA THR A 70 -0.22 -4.15 -11.87
C THR A 70 0.96 -4.02 -10.92
N VAL A 71 2.15 -3.70 -11.43
CA VAL A 71 3.34 -3.43 -10.62
C VAL A 71 3.09 -2.30 -9.62
N ALA A 72 2.52 -1.19 -10.08
CA ALA A 72 2.21 -0.04 -9.22
C ALA A 72 1.24 -0.41 -8.09
N ARG A 73 0.16 -1.14 -8.41
CA ARG A 73 -0.82 -1.61 -7.43
C ARG A 73 -0.18 -2.56 -6.41
N THR A 74 0.54 -3.57 -6.87
CA THR A 74 1.23 -4.54 -5.98
C THR A 74 2.19 -3.82 -5.04
N ASN A 75 2.97 -2.88 -5.55
CA ASN A 75 3.96 -2.16 -4.74
C ASN A 75 3.33 -1.12 -3.80
N ALA A 76 2.07 -0.74 -4.00
CA ALA A 76 1.32 0.12 -3.07
C ALA A 76 0.78 -0.66 -1.86
N MET A 77 0.54 -1.97 -1.99
CA MET A 77 -0.11 -2.79 -0.95
C MET A 77 0.53 -2.66 0.44
N PRO A 78 1.87 -2.68 0.61
CA PRO A 78 2.47 -2.54 1.94
C PRO A 78 2.22 -1.17 2.58
N LEU A 79 2.16 -0.10 1.77
CA LEU A 79 1.84 1.26 2.26
C LEU A 79 0.36 1.37 2.66
N ASP A 80 -0.52 0.72 1.91
CA ASP A 80 -1.95 0.66 2.23
C ASP A 80 -2.17 -0.14 3.53
N GLN A 81 -1.50 -1.28 3.70
CA GLN A 81 -1.52 -2.05 4.96
C GLN A 81 -1.04 -1.21 6.15
N ARG A 82 0.04 -0.43 5.99
CA ARG A 82 0.50 0.48 7.04
C ARG A 82 -0.54 1.53 7.39
N ARG A 83 -1.23 2.10 6.40
CA ARG A 83 -2.28 3.11 6.61
C ARG A 83 -3.47 2.50 7.35
N GLU A 84 -3.88 1.30 6.95
CA GLU A 84 -4.96 0.56 7.61
C GLU A 84 -4.64 0.29 9.08
N LEU A 85 -3.44 -0.23 9.38
CA LEU A 85 -3.02 -0.50 10.75
C LEU A 85 -2.98 0.76 11.62
N ARG A 86 -2.57 1.90 11.06
CA ARG A 86 -2.63 3.21 11.75
C ARG A 86 -4.07 3.62 12.07
N GLY A 87 -4.97 3.54 11.10
CA GLY A 87 -6.38 3.86 11.31
C GLY A 87 -7.03 2.98 12.37
N ARG A 88 -6.71 1.67 12.40
CA ARG A 88 -7.17 0.75 13.45
C ARG A 88 -6.65 1.13 14.83
N LEU A 89 -5.35 1.42 14.95
CA LEU A 89 -4.75 1.81 16.21
C LEU A 89 -5.35 3.13 16.74
N GLU A 90 -5.49 4.14 15.87
CA GLU A 90 -6.08 5.43 16.23
C GLU A 90 -7.55 5.28 16.68
N ALA A 91 -8.35 4.51 15.95
CA ALA A 91 -9.75 4.28 16.31
C ALA A 91 -9.89 3.54 17.65
N ALA A 92 -9.07 2.51 17.86
CA ALA A 92 -9.06 1.76 19.12
C ALA A 92 -8.57 2.61 20.28
N HIS A 93 -7.56 3.46 20.07
CA HIS A 93 -7.08 4.39 21.09
C HIS A 93 -8.13 5.43 21.46
N ALA A 94 -8.81 6.02 20.47
CA ALA A 94 -9.94 6.92 20.73
C ALA A 94 -11.07 6.24 21.52
N LYS A 95 -11.31 4.93 21.30
CA LYS A 95 -12.27 4.13 22.08
C LYS A 95 -11.80 3.95 23.52
N ALA A 96 -10.54 3.55 23.75
CA ALA A 96 -9.98 3.42 25.10
C ALA A 96 -10.06 4.73 25.89
N VAL A 97 -9.75 5.88 25.26
CA VAL A 97 -9.88 7.21 25.88
C VAL A 97 -11.33 7.47 26.31
N ARG A 98 -12.31 7.18 25.45
CA ARG A 98 -13.73 7.38 25.76
C ARG A 98 -14.23 6.50 26.91
N LEU A 99 -13.61 5.35 27.12
CA LEU A 99 -13.94 4.41 28.19
C LEU A 99 -13.16 4.70 29.48
N GLY A 100 -12.20 5.63 29.48
CA GLY A 100 -11.33 5.89 30.62
C GLY A 100 -10.21 4.85 30.80
N LEU A 101 -10.04 3.94 29.82
CA LEU A 101 -9.08 2.84 29.86
C LEU A 101 -7.70 3.21 29.29
N ALA A 102 -7.54 4.41 28.72
CA ALA A 102 -6.30 4.79 28.03
C ALA A 102 -5.07 4.90 28.96
N GLU A 103 -5.27 5.07 30.27
CA GLU A 103 -4.19 5.14 31.26
C GLU A 103 -3.87 3.78 31.89
N ASP A 104 -4.62 2.72 31.55
CA ASP A 104 -4.27 1.37 31.95
C ASP A 104 -2.85 1.02 31.48
N GLU A 105 -2.06 0.41 32.37
CA GLU A 105 -0.63 0.20 32.15
C GLU A 105 -0.37 -0.74 30.97
N GLU A 106 -1.18 -1.80 30.83
CA GLU A 106 -1.07 -2.75 29.73
C GLU A 106 -1.45 -2.09 28.40
N LEU A 107 -2.60 -1.43 28.35
CA LEU A 107 -3.08 -0.74 27.15
C LEU A 107 -2.13 0.37 26.71
N SER A 108 -1.63 1.17 27.65
CA SER A 108 -0.66 2.25 27.37
C SER A 108 0.65 1.70 26.80
N ALA A 109 1.18 0.61 27.38
CA ALA A 109 2.39 -0.03 26.90
C ALA A 109 2.23 -0.64 25.49
N LEU A 110 1.10 -1.32 25.25
CA LEU A 110 0.78 -1.89 23.93
C LEU A 110 0.60 -0.80 22.88
N HIS A 111 -0.14 0.27 23.21
CA HIS A 111 -0.31 1.42 22.32
C HIS A 111 1.03 2.06 21.96
N ALA A 112 1.89 2.34 22.95
CA ALA A 112 3.20 2.95 22.72
C ALA A 112 4.08 2.12 21.77
N ARG A 113 4.08 0.78 21.94
CA ARG A 113 4.84 -0.14 21.07
C ARG A 113 4.28 -0.19 19.66
N ALA A 114 2.96 -0.29 19.51
CA ALA A 114 2.30 -0.31 18.21
C ALA A 114 2.53 1.02 17.47
N PHE A 115 2.34 2.15 18.16
CA PHE A 115 2.59 3.50 17.64
C PHE A 115 4.05 3.68 17.22
N GLY A 116 5.00 3.31 18.10
CA GLY A 116 6.43 3.39 17.80
C GLY A 116 6.83 2.61 16.55
N THR A 117 6.19 1.47 16.29
CA THR A 117 6.43 0.63 15.11
C THR A 117 5.79 1.23 13.84
N LEU A 118 4.56 1.74 13.94
CA LEU A 118 3.79 2.25 12.79
C LEU A 118 4.19 3.66 12.34
N TYR A 119 4.63 4.53 13.25
CA TYR A 119 4.89 5.95 12.98
C TYR A 119 6.37 6.28 12.78
N ARG A 120 7.28 5.34 13.09
CA ARG A 120 8.70 5.43 12.72
C ARG A 120 8.96 4.70 11.40
N ALA A 121 10.01 5.12 10.69
CA ALA A 121 10.51 4.43 9.51
C ALA A 121 11.91 3.83 9.80
N PRO A 122 12.21 2.63 9.28
CA PRO A 122 11.31 1.72 8.57
C PRO A 122 10.31 1.03 9.53
N SER A 123 9.06 0.82 9.09
CA SER A 123 8.03 0.09 9.83
C SER A 123 8.05 -1.40 9.47
N ASP A 124 8.25 -2.28 10.44
CA ASP A 124 8.00 -3.72 10.29
C ASP A 124 6.49 -3.98 10.40
N LEU A 125 5.85 -4.36 9.29
CA LEU A 125 4.39 -4.55 9.23
C LEU A 125 3.92 -5.79 9.97
N VAL A 126 4.74 -6.85 10.04
CA VAL A 126 4.40 -8.09 10.76
C VAL A 126 4.39 -7.81 12.26
N VAL A 127 5.41 -7.10 12.74
CA VAL A 127 5.48 -6.67 14.15
C VAL A 127 4.37 -5.68 14.47
N ALA A 128 4.13 -4.70 13.58
CA ALA A 128 3.08 -3.71 13.77
C ALA A 128 1.69 -4.35 13.86
N GLU A 129 1.37 -5.27 12.95
CA GLU A 129 0.08 -5.99 12.96
C GLU A 129 -0.12 -6.76 14.26
N ARG A 130 0.89 -7.52 14.70
CA ARG A 130 0.83 -8.25 15.96
C ARG A 130 0.58 -7.34 17.16
N LEU A 131 1.27 -6.20 17.24
CA LEU A 131 1.09 -5.23 18.33
C LEU A 131 -0.28 -4.55 18.29
N THR A 132 -0.76 -4.16 17.10
CA THR A 132 -2.11 -3.59 16.94
C THR A 132 -3.19 -4.59 17.34
N MET A 133 -3.06 -5.86 16.96
CA MET A 133 -4.03 -6.89 17.34
C MET A 133 -4.00 -7.18 18.84
N ALA A 134 -2.80 -7.22 19.46
CA ALA A 134 -2.68 -7.38 20.91
C ALA A 134 -3.38 -6.23 21.66
N TYR A 135 -3.19 -4.98 21.21
CA TYR A 135 -3.87 -3.82 21.78
C TYR A 135 -5.41 -3.90 21.64
N LEU A 136 -5.91 -4.30 20.46
CA LEU A 136 -7.36 -4.48 20.22
C LEU A 136 -7.98 -5.57 21.11
N HIS A 137 -7.26 -6.68 21.31
CA HIS A 137 -7.72 -7.77 22.17
C HIS A 137 -7.79 -7.33 23.63
N ALA A 138 -6.71 -6.77 24.16
CA ALA A 138 -6.67 -6.27 25.53
C ALA A 138 -7.77 -5.23 25.79
N LEU A 139 -8.02 -4.33 24.84
CA LEU A 139 -9.11 -3.35 24.98
C LEU A 139 -10.48 -4.02 25.05
N THR A 140 -10.69 -5.09 24.30
CA THR A 140 -11.95 -5.85 24.33
C THR A 140 -12.11 -6.59 25.66
N ASP A 141 -11.03 -7.19 26.17
CA ASP A 141 -11.03 -7.87 27.46
C ASP A 141 -11.36 -6.90 28.61
N HIS A 142 -10.75 -5.71 28.63
CA HIS A 142 -11.07 -4.67 29.62
C HIS A 142 -12.52 -4.15 29.50
N GLU A 143 -13.05 -4.04 28.28
CA GLU A 143 -14.44 -3.64 28.07
C GLU A 143 -15.44 -4.64 28.67
N ASP A 144 -15.14 -5.94 28.51
CA ASP A 144 -15.96 -7.02 29.06
C ASP A 144 -15.88 -7.05 30.59
N GLU A 145 -14.70 -6.82 31.17
CA GLU A 145 -14.50 -6.69 32.61
C GLU A 145 -15.25 -5.48 33.20
N ASP A 146 -15.17 -4.32 32.55
CA ASP A 146 -15.89 -3.10 32.94
C ASP A 146 -17.42 -3.27 32.85
N ALA A 147 -17.89 -4.03 31.87
CA ALA A 147 -19.31 -4.35 31.73
C ALA A 147 -19.77 -5.30 32.84
N ALA A 148 -19.00 -6.34 33.13
CA ALA A 148 -19.28 -7.29 34.21
C ALA A 148 -19.30 -6.60 35.59
N GLY A 149 -18.32 -5.73 35.86
CA GLY A 149 -18.23 -4.96 37.10
C GLY A 149 -19.43 -4.04 37.32
N ARG A 150 -19.94 -3.38 36.27
CA ARG A 150 -21.15 -2.56 36.35
C ARG A 150 -22.42 -3.36 36.66
N THR A 151 -22.55 -4.57 36.11
CA THR A 151 -23.73 -5.43 36.38
C THR A 151 -23.78 -5.98 37.81
N HIS A 152 -22.63 -6.11 38.49
CA HIS A 152 -22.57 -6.59 39.87
C HIS A 152 -22.79 -5.49 40.92
N GLY A 153 -22.68 -4.21 40.54
CA GLY A 153 -22.90 -3.05 41.43
C GLY A 153 -24.35 -2.59 41.57
N GLU A 154 -25.27 -3.14 40.77
CA GLU A 154 -26.71 -2.81 40.80
C GLU A 154 -27.52 -3.93 41.50
N LEU A 155 -27.34 -4.13 42.80
CA LEU A 155 -28.34 -4.80 43.65
C LEU A 155 -28.48 -4.06 44.98
N PRO A 156 -29.65 -3.45 45.28
CA PRO A 156 -29.98 -2.91 46.59
C PRO A 156 -30.33 -4.00 47.62
#